data_AF-A0A7H8M7U3-F1
#
_entry.id   AF-A0A7H8M7U3-F1
#
_cell.length_a   1.000
_cell.length_b   1.000
_cell.length_c   1.000
_cell.angle_alpha   90.00
_cell.angle_beta   90.00
_cell.angle_gamma   90.00
#
_symmetry.space_group_name_H-M   'P 1'
#
loop_
_entity.id
_entity.type
_entity.pdbx_description
1 polymer ?
#
loop_
_entity_poly.entity_id
_entity_poly.type
_entity_poly.pdbx_seq_one_letter_code
_entity_poly.pdbx_strand_id
1 'polypeptide(L)' 'MTTRQDERLLDGPLVPVACRRCAAEVLVRKSSWEQTSIQWNAAARAACVNLAEDPHDTCPALRSAIQEAALTGAVRVVE' A
#
# COMPACT_ATOMS: atom_id res chain seq x y z
N MET A 1 1.34 -29.64 -12.00
CA MET A 1 2.19 -28.45 -11.84
C MET A 1 1.86 -27.84 -10.48
N THR A 2 2.65 -28.14 -9.46
CA THR A 2 2.49 -27.56 -8.12
C THR A 2 3.12 -26.18 -8.14
N THR A 3 2.30 -25.13 -8.11
CA THR A 3 2.78 -23.75 -7.99
C THR A 3 3.59 -23.66 -6.71
N ARG A 4 4.90 -23.37 -6.83
CA ARG A 4 5.79 -23.16 -5.69
C ARG A 4 5.23 -21.96 -4.93
N GLN A 5 4.67 -22.20 -3.75
CA GLN A 5 4.13 -21.13 -2.91
C GLN A 5 5.32 -20.32 -2.42
N ASP A 6 5.42 -19.07 -2.84
CA ASP A 6 6.47 -18.16 -2.38
C ASP A 6 6.14 -17.72 -0.96
N GLU A 7 6.86 -18.24 0.02
CA GLU A 7 6.60 -18.05 1.45
C GLU A 7 6.68 -16.57 1.88
N ARG A 8 7.28 -15.69 1.06
CA ARG A 8 7.34 -14.24 1.31
C ARG A 8 5.99 -13.53 1.09
N LEU A 9 5.03 -14.18 0.41
CA LEU A 9 3.64 -13.73 0.31
C LEU A 9 2.81 -14.11 1.54
N LEU A 10 3.29 -15.00 2.41
CA LEU A 10 2.59 -15.46 3.61
C LEU A 10 2.72 -14.50 4.80
N ASP A 11 3.66 -13.55 4.69
CA ASP A 11 4.04 -12.58 5.72
C ASP A 11 2.89 -11.65 6.15
N GLY A 12 1.89 -11.44 5.28
CA GLY A 12 0.66 -10.74 5.63
C GLY A 12 -0.16 -10.36 4.40
N PRO A 13 -1.49 -10.37 4.47
CA PRO A 13 -2.33 -10.02 3.33
C PRO A 13 -2.11 -8.56 2.95
N LEU A 14 -2.10 -8.28 1.64
CA LEU A 14 -2.29 -6.95 1.11
C LEU A 14 -3.68 -6.45 1.52
N VAL A 15 -3.75 -5.32 2.23
CA VAL A 15 -5.01 -4.74 2.68
C VAL A 15 -5.33 -3.45 1.93
N PRO A 16 -6.60 -3.20 1.59
CA PRO A 16 -6.99 -1.97 0.90
C PRO A 16 -6.87 -0.76 1.83
N VAL A 17 -6.25 0.31 1.33
CA VAL A 17 -6.14 1.62 1.98
C VAL A 17 -6.56 2.69 0.97
N ALA A 18 -7.55 3.50 1.36
CA ALA A 18 -8.01 4.63 0.57
C ALA A 18 -7.37 5.94 1.06
N CYS A 19 -6.79 6.71 0.13
CA CYS A 19 -6.32 8.05 0.42
C CYS A 19 -7.52 9.01 0.60
N ARG A 20 -7.59 9.71 1.74
CA ARG A 20 -8.70 10.66 2.02
C ARG A 20 -8.68 11.92 1.15
N ARG A 21 -7.56 12.20 0.46
CA ARG A 21 -7.39 13.42 -0.37
C ARG A 21 -7.68 13.17 -1.85
N CYS A 22 -7.06 12.15 -2.43
CA CYS A 22 -7.21 11.85 -3.86
C CYS A 22 -8.14 10.67 -4.14
N ALA A 23 -8.70 10.02 -3.11
CA ALA A 23 -9.55 8.85 -3.23
C ALA A 23 -8.89 7.63 -3.92
N ALA A 24 -7.57 7.64 -4.09
CA ALA A 24 -6.83 6.49 -4.60
C ALA A 24 -6.94 5.31 -3.62
N GLU A 25 -7.45 4.18 -4.09
CA GLU A 25 -7.53 2.93 -3.33
C GLU A 25 -6.39 2.00 -3.76
N VAL A 26 -5.46 1.78 -2.84
CA VAL A 26 -4.26 0.95 -3.06
C VAL A 26 -4.26 -0.25 -2.12
N LEU A 27 -3.57 -1.30 -2.53
CA LEU A 27 -3.33 -2.46 -1.67
C LEU A 27 -1.97 -2.31 -0.99
N VAL A 28 -1.94 -2.42 0.33
CA VAL A 28 -0.76 -2.09 1.13
C VAL A 28 -0.38 -3.24 2.03
N ARG A 29 0.93 -3.46 2.15
CA ARG A 29 1.54 -4.35 3.14
C ARG A 29 2.70 -3.62 3.81
N LYS A 30 2.85 -3.78 5.12
CA LYS A 30 4.05 -3.35 5.85
C LYS A 30 4.85 -4.55 6.31
N SER A 31 6.09 -4.63 5.84
CA SER A 31 7.07 -5.64 6.29
C SER A 31 7.88 -5.18 7.49
N SER A 32 7.84 -3.88 7.80
CA SER A 32 8.34 -3.25 9.03
C SER A 32 7.70 -1.87 9.14
N TRP A 33 7.97 -1.11 10.21
CA TRP A 33 7.48 0.27 10.34
C TRP A 33 7.96 1.19 9.22
N GLU A 34 9.19 0.98 8.77
CA GLU A 34 9.87 1.77 7.73
C GLU A 34 9.63 1.22 6.32
N GLN A 35 9.34 -0.08 6.20
CA GLN A 35 9.23 -0.78 4.91
C GLN A 35 7.77 -1.02 4.52
N THR A 36 7.34 -0.38 3.42
CA THR A 36 5.97 -0.47 2.90
C THR A 36 5.98 -0.94 1.45
N SER A 37 5.25 -2.01 1.15
CA SER A 37 4.91 -2.41 -0.21
C SER A 37 3.53 -1.89 -0.57
N ILE A 38 3.43 -1.14 -1.66
CA ILE A 38 2.17 -0.59 -2.17
C ILE A 38 1.93 -1.15 -3.57
N GLN A 39 0.81 -1.82 -3.74
CA GLN A 39 0.34 -2.28 -5.04
C GLN A 39 -0.73 -1.31 -5.56
N TRP A 40 -0.44 -0.77 -6.73
CA TRP A 40 -1.27 0.22 -7.43
C TRP A 40 -2.08 -0.44 -8.53
N ASN A 41 -3.38 -0.11 -8.59
CA ASN A 41 -4.22 -0.41 -9.75
C ASN A 41 -4.33 0.81 -10.68
N ALA A 42 -4.83 0.62 -11.90
CA ALA A 42 -4.92 1.70 -12.89
C ALA A 42 -5.74 2.91 -12.41
N ALA A 43 -6.83 2.67 -11.68
CA ALA A 43 -7.68 3.73 -11.15
C ALA A 43 -6.96 4.56 -10.08
N ALA A 44 -6.25 3.92 -9.15
CA ALA A 44 -5.47 4.57 -8.11
C ALA A 44 -4.33 5.40 -8.69
N ARG A 45 -3.66 4.90 -9.73
CA ARG A 45 -2.61 5.65 -10.45
C ARG A 45 -3.18 6.89 -11.12
N ALA A 46 -4.36 6.78 -11.75
CA ALA A 46 -5.03 7.91 -12.39
C ALA A 46 -5.55 8.95 -11.37
N ALA A 47 -5.92 8.51 -10.16
CA ALA A 47 -6.43 9.38 -9.11
C ALA A 47 -5.33 10.19 -8.39
N CYS A 48 -4.10 9.67 -8.31
CA CYS A 48 -3.00 10.32 -7.60
C CYS A 48 -2.16 11.20 -8.54
N VAL A 49 -2.35 12.52 -8.49
CA VAL A 49 -1.66 13.48 -9.38
C VAL A 49 -0.12 13.39 -9.29
N ASN A 50 0.42 13.23 -8.07
CA ASN A 50 1.85 13.05 -7.85
C ASN A 50 2.43 11.89 -8.65
N LEU A 51 1.66 10.82 -8.83
CA LEU A 51 2.09 9.62 -9.53
C LEU A 51 2.09 9.80 -11.05
N ALA A 52 1.32 10.77 -11.55
CA ALA A 52 1.34 11.19 -12.95
C ALA A 52 2.56 12.07 -13.25
N GLU A 53 3.04 12.84 -12.27
CA GLU A 53 4.24 13.67 -12.38
C GLU A 53 5.52 12.85 -12.18
N ASP A 54 5.57 12.01 -11.15
CA ASP A 54 6.65 11.08 -10.88
C ASP A 54 6.11 9.68 -10.52
N PRO A 55 6.40 8.63 -11.31
CA PRO A 55 5.82 7.30 -11.12
C PRO A 55 6.33 6.55 -9.88
N HIS A 56 7.35 7.07 -9.18
CA HIS A 56 7.89 6.51 -7.94
C HIS A 56 7.45 7.31 -6.71
N ASP A 57 6.83 8.48 -6.89
CA ASP A 57 6.28 9.28 -5.81
C ASP A 57 4.84 8.87 -5.46
N THR A 58 4.42 9.28 -4.28
CA THR A 58 3.05 9.14 -3.80
C THR A 58 2.63 10.43 -3.11
N CYS A 59 1.33 10.74 -3.08
CA CYS A 59 0.91 11.92 -2.34
C CYS A 59 1.16 11.73 -0.82
N PRO A 60 1.54 12.79 -0.09
CA PRO A 60 1.80 12.71 1.35
C PRO A 60 0.57 12.25 2.14
N ALA A 61 -0.63 12.57 1.65
CA ALA A 61 -1.89 12.13 2.26
C ALA A 61 -2.06 10.59 2.22
N LEU A 62 -1.56 9.91 1.18
CA LEU A 62 -1.60 8.45 1.13
C LEU A 62 -0.61 7.86 2.13
N ARG A 63 0.61 8.41 2.24
CA ARG A 63 1.58 7.98 3.26
C ARG A 63 1.01 8.09 4.67
N SER A 64 0.37 9.22 4.99
CA SER A 64 -0.33 9.39 6.26
C SER A 64 -1.47 8.39 6.43
N ALA A 65 -2.29 8.14 5.40
CA ALA A 65 -3.37 7.15 5.49
C ALA A 65 -2.84 5.74 5.80
N ILE A 66 -1.71 5.35 5.20
CA ILE A 66 -1.04 4.07 5.47
C ILE A 66 -0.50 4.01 6.90
N GLN A 67 0.11 5.10 7.38
CA GLN A 67 0.63 5.17 8.75
C GLN A 67 -0.49 5.06 9.78
N GLU A 68 -1.58 5.81 9.59
CA GLU A 68 -2.77 5.71 10.44
C GLU A 68 -3.39 4.31 10.40
N ALA A 69 -3.46 3.68 9.23
CA ALA A 69 -3.94 2.31 9.10
C ALA A 69 -3.05 1.31 9.85
N ALA A 70 -1.74 1.53 9.89
CA ALA A 70 -0.84 0.72 10.71
C ALA A 70 -1.04 0.97 12.22
N LEU A 71 -1.16 2.23 12.63
CA LEU A 71 -1.38 2.63 14.03
C LEU A 71 -2.71 2.10 14.59
N THR A 72 -3.75 2.06 13.76
CA THR A 72 -5.09 1.54 14.11
C THR A 72 -5.20 0.02 13.99
N GLY A 73 -4.15 -0.65 13.51
CA GLY A 73 -4.13 -2.11 13.30
C GLY A 73 -4.88 -2.59 12.05
N ALA A 74 -5.37 -1.69 11.20
CA ALA A 74 -5.99 -2.03 9.92
C ALA A 74 -4.98 -2.60 8.90
N VAL A 75 -3.72 -2.13 8.96
CA VAL A 75 -2.58 -2.75 8.25
C VAL A 75 -1.69 -3.41 9.31
N ARG A 76 -1.51 -4.73 9.23
CA ARG A 76 -0.55 -5.42 10.09
C ARG A 76 0.88 -5.05 9.65
N VAL A 77 1.70 -4.66 10.61
CA VAL A 77 3.16 -4.54 10.44
C VAL A 77 3.76 -5.88 10.82
N VAL A 78 4.45 -6.51 9.88
CA VAL A 78 5.20 -7.73 10.15
C VAL A 78 6.54 -7.32 10.75
N GLU A 79 7.00 -8.06 11.76
CA GLU A 79 8.25 -7.79 12.49
C GLU A 79 9.44 -8.54 11.87
#